data_AF-A0A952NEY7-F1
#
_entry.id   AF-A0A952NEY7-F1
#
_cell.length_a   1.000
_cell.length_b   1.000
_cell.length_c   1.000
_cell.angle_alpha   90.00
_cell.angle_beta   90.00
_cell.angle_gamma   90.00
#
_symmetry.space_group_name_H-M   'P 1'
#
loop_
_entity.id
_entity.type
_entity.pdbx_description
1 polymer ?
#
loop_
_entity_poly.entity_id
_entity_poly.type
_entity_poly.pdbx_seq_one_letter_code
_entity_poly.pdbx_strand_id
1 'polypeptide(L)'
;MKFLLILQLFFASVAFAGGETSGGGGNGFAAEFRRFAQQASQAMFEHQVIQVQGRNFDFRAFRAGVDSAAIVATRDRLVLNGLPVSAINYPLKNTIVFNVDDWAKLSQDSKIQLVIHEFLGLKYSNTINDSDYRWSADLLNLTKTFTVESVALDMARAGHASGFRMRLIPQRTKVIHRAPGKDGISSYQVTEVAIQTFENSSPTSVRIFRITFYDALGVTKAELFKLEGAAGP
;
A
#
# COMPACT_ATOMS: atom_id res chain seq x y z
N MET A 1 -54.17 34.35 -18.12
CA MET A 1 -54.28 33.58 -16.86
C MET A 1 -53.36 32.37 -17.02
N LYS A 2 -52.09 32.44 -16.59
CA LYS A 2 -51.57 32.24 -15.23
C LYS A 2 -51.72 30.79 -14.72
N PHE A 3 -50.55 30.17 -14.53
CA PHE A 3 -50.21 28.99 -13.72
C PHE A 3 -50.52 27.59 -14.27
N LEU A 4 -49.55 27.04 -15.01
CA LEU A 4 -49.29 25.59 -14.99
C LEU A 4 -48.15 25.35 -13.98
N LEU A 5 -48.46 24.60 -12.92
CA LEU A 5 -47.58 24.29 -11.80
C LEU A 5 -46.29 23.60 -12.28
N ILE A 6 -45.16 24.22 -11.94
CA ILE A 6 -43.83 23.62 -12.00
C ILE A 6 -43.75 22.60 -10.85
N LEU A 7 -43.89 21.31 -11.17
CA LEU A 7 -43.56 20.19 -10.30
C LEU A 7 -42.02 20.06 -10.26
N GLN A 8 -41.36 21.01 -9.60
CA GLN A 8 -39.93 20.94 -9.33
C GLN A 8 -39.69 19.93 -8.22
N LEU A 9 -39.32 18.74 -8.67
CA LEU A 9 -38.42 17.79 -8.03
C LEU A 9 -37.57 18.40 -6.90
N PHE A 10 -38.08 18.31 -5.67
CA PHE A 10 -37.24 18.22 -4.49
C PHE A 10 -36.70 16.79 -4.42
N PHE A 11 -35.71 16.48 -5.25
CA PHE A 11 -34.73 15.46 -4.87
C PHE A 11 -33.93 16.08 -3.72
N ALA A 12 -34.49 16.00 -2.52
CA ALA A 12 -33.72 16.14 -1.31
C ALA A 12 -32.67 15.02 -1.35
N SER A 13 -31.46 15.38 -1.76
CA SER A 13 -30.27 14.59 -1.51
C SER A 13 -30.22 14.41 0.00
N VAL A 14 -30.72 13.27 0.48
CA VAL A 14 -30.50 12.83 1.85
C VAL A 14 -28.99 12.58 1.94
N ALA A 15 -28.26 13.64 2.27
CA ALA A 15 -26.89 13.53 2.72
C ALA A 15 -26.98 12.72 4.01
N PHE A 16 -26.72 11.42 3.89
CA PHE A 16 -26.62 10.52 5.01
C PHE A 16 -25.35 10.89 5.78
N ALA A 17 -25.47 11.86 6.69
CA ALA A 17 -24.53 12.05 7.78
C ALA A 17 -24.78 10.89 8.75
N GLY A 18 -24.10 9.77 8.50
CA GLY A 18 -24.15 8.59 9.35
C GLY A 18 -23.90 8.99 10.80
N GLY A 19 -24.88 8.71 11.65
CA GLY A 19 -24.99 9.24 13.01
C GLY A 19 -23.69 9.17 13.79
N GLU A 20 -23.20 10.36 14.14
CA GLU A 20 -22.20 10.58 15.17
C GLU A 20 -22.82 10.18 16.52
N THR A 21 -22.71 8.89 16.85
CA THR A 21 -22.90 8.44 18.22
C THR A 21 -21.64 8.78 19.00
N SER A 22 -21.74 9.90 19.73
CA SER A 22 -20.94 10.30 20.89
C SER A 22 -19.43 10.51 20.72
N GLY A 23 -19.02 11.78 20.59
CA GLY A 23 -17.76 12.25 21.19
C GLY A 23 -16.79 13.01 20.29
N GLY A 24 -17.17 14.22 19.87
CA GLY A 24 -16.33 15.40 19.58
C GLY A 24 -14.81 15.21 19.47
N GLY A 25 -14.36 14.99 18.24
CA GLY A 25 -12.96 14.96 17.84
C GLY A 25 -12.87 14.11 16.58
N GLY A 26 -12.75 14.74 15.41
CA GLY A 26 -12.68 14.03 14.12
C GLY A 26 -11.80 12.81 14.25
N ASN A 27 -12.35 11.63 13.92
CA ASN A 27 -11.86 10.32 14.35
C ASN A 27 -10.46 10.02 13.78
N GLY A 28 -9.43 10.63 14.39
CA GLY A 28 -8.06 10.62 13.88
C GLY A 28 -7.51 9.22 13.74
N PHE A 29 -7.98 8.29 14.59
CA PHE A 29 -7.66 6.87 14.48
C PHE A 29 -8.27 6.24 13.23
N ALA A 30 -9.55 6.49 12.91
CA ALA A 30 -10.16 5.96 11.69
C ALA A 30 -9.50 6.53 10.42
N ALA A 31 -9.10 7.81 10.46
CA ALA A 31 -8.32 8.44 9.40
C ALA A 31 -6.92 7.83 9.27
N GLU A 32 -6.23 7.58 10.39
CA GLU A 32 -4.93 6.91 10.42
C GLU A 32 -5.03 5.47 9.87
N PHE A 33 -6.03 4.70 10.29
CA PHE A 33 -6.30 3.35 9.80
C PHE A 33 -6.48 3.35 8.28
N ARG A 34 -7.33 4.25 7.76
CA ARG A 34 -7.52 4.42 6.31
C ARG A 34 -6.23 4.81 5.60
N ARG A 35 -5.44 5.72 6.19
CA ARG A 35 -4.15 6.14 5.61
C ARG A 35 -3.21 4.96 5.44
N PHE A 36 -3.10 4.07 6.42
CA PHE A 36 -2.30 2.84 6.29
C PHE A 36 -2.82 1.92 5.17
N ALA A 37 -4.14 1.82 5.03
CA ALA A 37 -4.76 1.04 3.96
C ALA A 37 -4.43 1.60 2.58
N GLN A 38 -4.50 2.93 2.44
CA GLN A 38 -4.15 3.64 1.22
C GLN A 38 -2.67 3.46 0.88
N GLN A 39 -1.78 3.60 1.87
CA GLN A 39 -0.35 3.35 1.69
C GLN A 39 -0.06 1.92 1.22
N ALA A 40 -0.67 0.93 1.88
CA ALA A 40 -0.54 -0.47 1.48
C ALA A 40 -1.05 -0.69 0.05
N SER A 41 -2.25 -0.18 -0.26
CA SER A 41 -2.85 -0.30 -1.59
C SER A 41 -2.03 0.40 -2.68
N GLN A 42 -1.35 1.50 -2.35
CA GLN A 42 -0.57 2.28 -3.30
C GLN A 42 0.76 1.61 -3.64
N ALA A 43 1.45 1.06 -2.63
CA ALA A 43 2.66 0.25 -2.83
C ALA A 43 2.38 -1.02 -3.66
N MET A 44 1.13 -1.44 -3.67
CA MET A 44 0.63 -2.62 -4.36
C MET A 44 0.10 -2.34 -5.79
N PHE A 45 -0.29 -1.10 -6.09
CA PHE A 45 -1.03 -0.71 -7.30
C PHE A 45 -0.20 -0.79 -8.60
N GLU A 46 1.12 -0.88 -8.51
CA GLU A 46 2.02 -1.01 -9.66
C GLU A 46 1.83 -2.30 -10.44
N HIS A 47 1.13 -3.28 -9.85
CA HIS A 47 0.82 -4.55 -10.49
C HIS A 47 -0.70 -4.66 -10.72
N GLN A 48 -1.12 -4.99 -11.94
CA GLN A 48 -2.56 -5.10 -12.23
C GLN A 48 -3.19 -6.34 -11.58
N VAL A 49 -2.43 -7.43 -11.52
CA VAL A 49 -2.78 -8.70 -10.86
C VAL A 49 -1.48 -9.36 -10.45
N ILE A 50 -1.32 -9.73 -9.18
CA ILE A 50 -0.22 -10.63 -8.73
C ILE A 50 -0.78 -11.97 -8.31
N GLN A 51 0.07 -12.99 -8.33
CA GLN A 51 -0.25 -14.25 -7.68
C GLN A 51 0.26 -14.25 -6.25
N VAL A 52 -0.65 -14.31 -5.28
CA VAL A 52 -0.34 -14.56 -3.87
C VAL A 52 -0.85 -15.96 -3.56
N GLN A 53 0.03 -16.82 -3.07
CA GLN A 53 -0.27 -18.22 -2.75
C GLN A 53 -1.02 -18.96 -3.89
N GLY A 54 -0.60 -18.72 -5.13
CA GLY A 54 -1.16 -19.38 -6.32
C GLY A 54 -2.52 -18.85 -6.78
N ARG A 55 -2.98 -17.70 -6.28
CA ARG A 55 -4.25 -17.07 -6.68
C ARG A 55 -4.06 -15.63 -7.11
N ASN A 56 -4.83 -15.22 -8.11
CA ASN A 56 -4.85 -13.86 -8.60
C ASN A 56 -5.42 -12.92 -7.54
N PHE A 57 -4.63 -11.92 -7.17
CA PHE A 57 -5.05 -10.83 -6.30
C PHE A 57 -5.35 -9.59 -7.12
N ASP A 58 -6.58 -9.08 -7.03
CA ASP A 58 -7.02 -7.87 -7.73
C ASP A 58 -6.81 -6.64 -6.84
N PHE A 59 -5.76 -5.89 -7.15
CA PHE A 59 -5.42 -4.67 -6.42
C PHE A 59 -6.41 -3.53 -6.64
N ARG A 60 -7.09 -3.48 -7.79
CA ARG A 60 -8.11 -2.46 -8.05
C ARG A 60 -9.32 -2.71 -7.16
N ALA A 61 -9.73 -3.97 -7.04
CA ALA A 61 -10.80 -4.36 -6.13
C ALA A 61 -10.43 -4.08 -4.66
N PHE A 62 -9.19 -4.36 -4.26
CA PHE A 62 -8.69 -4.02 -2.92
C PHE A 62 -8.76 -2.50 -2.66
N ARG A 63 -8.21 -1.68 -3.56
CA ARG A 63 -8.24 -0.22 -3.46
C ARG A 63 -9.67 0.35 -3.42
N ALA A 64 -10.55 -0.13 -4.28
CA ALA A 64 -11.96 0.26 -4.25
C ALA A 64 -12.62 -0.10 -2.90
N GLY A 65 -12.20 -1.21 -2.29
CA GLY A 65 -12.58 -1.56 -0.92
C GLY A 65 -12.08 -0.56 0.11
N VAL A 66 -10.80 -0.18 0.05
CA VAL A 66 -10.20 0.85 0.90
C VAL A 66 -10.96 2.17 0.83
N ASP A 67 -11.31 2.61 -0.37
CA ASP A 67 -11.98 3.90 -0.56
C ASP A 67 -13.44 3.87 -0.08
N SER A 68 -14.14 2.75 -0.24
CA SER A 68 -15.58 2.66 0.06
C SER A 68 -15.94 2.16 1.45
N ALA A 69 -15.05 1.49 2.17
CA ALA A 69 -15.37 0.90 3.48
C ALA A 69 -15.66 1.96 4.55
N ALA A 70 -16.65 1.73 5.40
CA ALA A 70 -16.84 2.51 6.62
C ALA A 70 -15.84 2.03 7.69
N ILE A 71 -15.06 2.95 8.28
CA ILE A 71 -14.09 2.63 9.32
C ILE A 71 -14.58 3.25 10.63
N VAL A 72 -14.85 2.41 11.62
CA VAL A 72 -15.38 2.80 12.93
C VAL A 72 -14.34 2.49 13.99
N ALA A 73 -13.90 3.52 14.70
CA ALA A 73 -13.04 3.36 15.85
C ALA A 73 -13.90 3.24 17.12
N THR A 74 -13.58 2.30 18.00
CA THR A 74 -14.24 2.15 19.32
C THR A 74 -13.21 1.96 20.43
N ARG A 75 -13.57 2.28 21.67
CA ARG A 75 -12.83 1.88 22.88
C ARG A 75 -13.38 0.59 23.49
N ASP A 76 -14.54 0.13 23.03
CA ASP A 76 -15.14 -1.11 23.53
C ASP A 76 -14.28 -2.32 23.15
N ARG A 77 -14.24 -3.30 24.05
CA ARG A 77 -13.57 -4.57 23.79
C ARG A 77 -14.27 -5.29 22.64
N LEU A 78 -13.53 -5.56 21.58
CA LEU A 78 -14.02 -6.37 20.46
C LEU A 78 -13.80 -7.86 20.75
N VAL A 79 -14.82 -8.67 20.45
CA VAL A 79 -14.82 -10.11 20.68
C VAL A 79 -15.37 -10.80 19.45
N LEU A 80 -14.63 -11.78 18.92
CA LEU A 80 -15.05 -12.63 17.81
C LEU A 80 -14.94 -14.09 18.25
N ASN A 81 -16.02 -14.85 18.14
CA ASN A 81 -16.10 -16.26 18.59
C ASN A 81 -15.59 -16.47 20.04
N GLY A 82 -15.89 -15.52 20.93
CA GLY A 82 -15.47 -15.57 22.33
C GLY A 82 -14.02 -15.14 22.61
N LEU A 83 -13.23 -14.83 21.56
CA LEU A 83 -11.85 -14.39 21.70
C LEU A 83 -11.72 -12.86 21.52
N PRO A 84 -10.88 -12.18 22.33
CA PRO A 84 -10.59 -10.77 22.11
C PRO A 84 -9.83 -10.58 20.78
N VAL A 85 -10.20 -9.55 20.03
CA VAL A 85 -9.57 -9.19 18.75
C VAL A 85 -9.36 -7.68 18.67
N SER A 86 -8.39 -7.24 17.87
CA SER A 86 -8.10 -5.81 17.70
C SER A 86 -9.00 -5.13 16.66
N ALA A 87 -9.57 -5.88 15.73
CA ALA A 87 -10.52 -5.40 14.74
C ALA A 87 -11.48 -6.52 14.31
N ILE A 88 -12.62 -6.12 13.76
CA ILE A 88 -13.64 -6.99 13.16
C ILE A 88 -14.13 -6.33 11.88
N ASN A 89 -14.09 -7.06 10.77
CA ASN A 89 -14.74 -6.67 9.53
C ASN A 89 -16.16 -7.25 9.45
N TYR A 90 -17.06 -6.47 8.85
CA TYR A 90 -18.46 -6.82 8.57
C TYR A 90 -18.68 -6.70 7.06
N PRO A 91 -18.39 -7.75 6.27
CA PRO A 91 -18.45 -7.70 4.81
C PRO A 91 -19.80 -7.22 4.25
N LEU A 92 -20.90 -7.71 4.81
CA LEU A 92 -22.27 -7.32 4.39
C LEU A 92 -22.58 -5.84 4.63
N LYS A 93 -21.93 -5.21 5.61
CA LYS A 93 -22.09 -3.78 5.93
C LYS A 93 -20.98 -2.93 5.32
N ASN A 94 -20.04 -3.52 4.58
CA ASN A 94 -18.81 -2.87 4.11
C ASN A 94 -18.13 -2.04 5.22
N THR A 95 -18.11 -2.55 6.46
CA THR A 95 -17.68 -1.82 7.65
C THR A 95 -16.56 -2.56 8.35
N ILE A 96 -15.55 -1.85 8.85
CA ILE A 96 -14.51 -2.36 9.74
C ILE A 96 -14.62 -1.60 11.06
N VAL A 97 -14.66 -2.34 12.17
CA VAL A 97 -14.64 -1.78 13.52
C VAL A 97 -13.32 -2.19 14.18
N PHE A 98 -12.60 -1.25 14.78
CA PHE A 98 -11.33 -1.56 15.47
C PHE A 98 -11.25 -0.88 16.83
N ASN A 99 -10.53 -1.53 17.75
CA ASN A 99 -10.30 -1.01 19.09
C ASN A 99 -9.11 -0.03 19.08
N VAL A 100 -9.34 1.21 19.52
CA VAL A 100 -8.32 2.28 19.49
C VAL A 100 -7.16 2.04 20.47
N ASP A 101 -7.44 1.43 21.62
CA ASP A 101 -6.43 1.20 22.65
C ASP A 101 -5.46 0.10 22.21
N ASP A 102 -5.97 -0.95 21.56
CA ASP A 102 -5.14 -1.99 20.97
C ASP A 102 -4.38 -1.46 19.76
N TRP A 103 -5.04 -0.70 18.89
CA TRP A 103 -4.41 -0.04 17.75
C TRP A 103 -3.22 0.85 18.16
N ALA A 104 -3.36 1.62 19.24
CA ALA A 104 -2.30 2.51 19.72
C ALA A 104 -1.04 1.77 20.19
N LYS A 105 -1.16 0.49 20.59
CA LYS A 105 -0.04 -0.35 21.05
C LYS A 105 0.71 -1.03 19.90
N LEU A 106 0.12 -1.09 18.71
CA LEU A 106 0.69 -1.78 17.57
C LEU A 106 1.89 -1.02 16.99
N SER A 107 2.92 -1.78 16.60
CA SER A 107 3.99 -1.25 15.76
C SER A 107 3.45 -0.82 14.39
N GLN A 108 4.19 0.00 13.65
CA GLN A 108 3.79 0.42 12.31
C GLN A 108 3.55 -0.77 11.37
N ASP A 109 4.43 -1.77 11.39
CA ASP A 109 4.29 -2.98 10.58
C ASP A 109 3.04 -3.78 10.97
N SER A 110 2.79 -3.94 12.28
CA SER A 110 1.61 -4.61 12.79
C SER A 110 0.31 -3.88 12.42
N LYS A 111 0.34 -2.54 12.41
CA LYS A 111 -0.79 -1.72 11.93
C LYS A 111 -1.07 -1.98 10.46
N ILE A 112 -0.04 -1.99 9.60
CA ILE A 112 -0.20 -2.27 8.17
C ILE A 112 -0.73 -3.69 7.96
N GLN A 113 -0.15 -4.69 8.65
CA GLN A 113 -0.60 -6.08 8.55
C GLN A 113 -2.07 -6.23 8.93
N LEU A 114 -2.47 -5.66 10.07
CA LEU A 114 -3.86 -5.67 10.55
C LEU A 114 -4.79 -5.05 9.50
N VAL A 115 -4.42 -3.89 8.97
CA VAL A 115 -5.23 -3.20 7.96
C VAL A 115 -5.39 -4.06 6.70
N ILE A 116 -4.30 -4.63 6.18
CA ILE A 116 -4.36 -5.53 5.02
C ILE A 116 -5.30 -6.69 5.33
N HIS A 117 -5.13 -7.34 6.49
CA HIS A 117 -5.97 -8.45 6.94
C HIS A 117 -7.47 -8.09 6.96
N GLU A 118 -7.84 -6.96 7.56
CA GLU A 118 -9.25 -6.56 7.64
C GLU A 118 -9.86 -6.27 6.27
N PHE A 119 -9.11 -5.63 5.37
CA PHE A 119 -9.59 -5.38 4.01
C PHE A 119 -9.66 -6.65 3.16
N LEU A 120 -8.77 -7.62 3.39
CA LEU A 120 -8.88 -8.96 2.80
C LEU A 120 -10.17 -9.63 3.26
N GLY A 121 -10.47 -9.63 4.56
CA GLY A 121 -11.74 -10.16 5.09
C GLY A 121 -12.96 -9.47 4.48
N LEU A 122 -12.89 -8.14 4.31
CA LEU A 122 -14.00 -7.35 3.78
C LEU A 122 -14.35 -7.70 2.32
N LYS A 123 -13.36 -7.88 1.45
CA LYS A 123 -13.57 -8.09 0.01
C LYS A 123 -13.47 -9.54 -0.44
N TYR A 124 -12.72 -10.35 0.29
CA TYR A 124 -12.37 -11.70 -0.11
C TYR A 124 -12.75 -12.74 0.95
N SER A 125 -13.62 -12.43 1.92
CA SER A 125 -14.04 -13.40 2.97
C SER A 125 -14.52 -14.76 2.43
N ASN A 126 -15.08 -14.81 1.22
CA ASN A 126 -15.54 -16.06 0.59
C ASN A 126 -14.45 -16.81 -0.18
N THR A 127 -13.30 -16.18 -0.43
CA THR A 127 -12.25 -16.72 -1.30
C THR A 127 -10.88 -16.79 -0.63
N ILE A 128 -10.58 -15.94 0.34
CA ILE A 128 -9.33 -15.89 1.09
C ILE A 128 -9.65 -16.10 2.56
N ASN A 129 -9.08 -17.17 3.13
CA ASN A 129 -9.03 -17.36 4.57
C ASN A 129 -7.67 -16.86 5.07
N ASP A 130 -7.66 -15.71 5.75
CA ASP A 130 -6.46 -15.12 6.35
C ASP A 130 -6.51 -15.14 7.88
N SER A 131 -7.25 -16.07 8.50
CA SER A 131 -7.38 -16.14 9.96
C SER A 131 -6.05 -16.28 10.72
N ASP A 132 -5.01 -16.76 10.04
CA ASP A 132 -3.66 -16.96 10.56
C ASP A 132 -2.64 -15.89 10.06
N TYR A 133 -3.13 -14.81 9.43
CA TYR A 133 -2.34 -13.69 8.92
C TYR A 133 -1.30 -14.05 7.83
N ARG A 134 -1.37 -15.22 7.20
CA ARG A 134 -0.40 -15.61 6.16
C ARG A 134 -0.47 -14.73 4.92
N TRP A 135 -1.67 -14.45 4.42
CA TRP A 135 -1.87 -13.61 3.25
C TRP A 135 -1.48 -12.16 3.51
N SER A 136 -1.91 -11.61 4.64
CA SER A 136 -1.56 -10.25 5.03
C SER A 136 -0.06 -10.10 5.28
N ALA A 137 0.63 -11.12 5.81
CA ALA A 137 2.09 -11.15 5.94
C ALA A 137 2.79 -11.19 4.57
N ASP A 138 2.34 -12.06 3.65
CA ASP A 138 2.91 -12.15 2.30
C ASP A 138 2.75 -10.82 1.54
N LEU A 139 1.54 -10.23 1.61
CA LEU A 139 1.26 -8.93 1.03
C LEU A 139 2.07 -7.80 1.68
N LEU A 140 2.23 -7.81 3.01
CA LEU A 140 3.10 -6.86 3.70
C LEU A 140 4.55 -7.02 3.22
N ASN A 141 5.05 -8.25 3.12
CA ASN A 141 6.40 -8.51 2.63
C ASN A 141 6.57 -8.01 1.20
N LEU A 142 5.56 -8.16 0.34
CA LEU A 142 5.57 -7.55 -0.98
C LEU A 142 5.67 -6.03 -0.87
N THR A 143 4.86 -5.36 -0.03
CA THR A 143 4.98 -3.90 0.18
C THR A 143 6.36 -3.46 0.67
N LYS A 144 7.05 -4.29 1.47
CA LYS A 144 8.41 -4.06 1.94
C LYS A 144 9.47 -4.38 0.89
N THR A 145 9.19 -5.32 0.00
CA THR A 145 10.06 -5.72 -1.12
C THR A 145 9.91 -4.76 -2.31
N PHE A 146 9.24 -3.61 -2.15
CA PHE A 146 9.28 -2.50 -3.10
C PHE A 146 10.18 -1.35 -2.64
N THR A 147 11.17 -1.63 -1.77
CA THR A 147 12.25 -0.68 -1.53
C THR A 147 13.08 -0.52 -2.80
N VAL A 148 13.72 0.64 -2.94
CA VAL A 148 14.64 0.94 -4.06
C VAL A 148 15.67 -0.19 -4.26
N GLU A 149 16.07 -0.78 -3.14
CA GLU A 149 17.07 -1.83 -3.02
C GLU A 149 16.63 -3.15 -3.61
N SER A 150 15.40 -3.60 -3.34
CA SER A 150 14.87 -4.85 -3.89
C SER A 150 14.56 -4.75 -5.38
N VAL A 151 14.01 -3.61 -5.83
CA VAL A 151 13.81 -3.34 -7.26
C VAL A 151 15.15 -3.37 -8.00
N ALA A 152 16.18 -2.72 -7.46
CA ALA A 152 17.51 -2.76 -8.04
C ALA A 152 18.07 -4.20 -8.06
N LEU A 153 17.90 -4.96 -6.98
CA LEU A 153 18.39 -6.35 -6.89
C LEU A 153 17.71 -7.28 -7.89
N ASP A 154 16.40 -7.16 -8.08
CA ASP A 154 15.64 -8.00 -9.03
C ASP A 154 16.00 -7.66 -10.48
N MET A 155 16.21 -6.38 -10.81
CA MET A 155 16.76 -5.99 -12.11
C MET A 155 18.16 -6.55 -12.36
N ALA A 156 19.02 -6.55 -11.34
CA ALA A 156 20.35 -7.11 -11.45
C ALA A 156 20.32 -8.65 -11.64
N ARG A 157 19.35 -9.34 -11.02
CA ARG A 157 19.16 -10.80 -11.17
C ARG A 157 18.59 -11.18 -12.53
N ALA A 158 17.64 -10.43 -13.06
CA ALA A 158 17.03 -10.69 -14.37
C ALA A 158 18.06 -10.65 -15.54
N GLY A 159 19.21 -10.01 -15.34
CA GLY A 159 20.29 -9.90 -16.32
C GLY A 159 21.50 -10.82 -16.10
N HIS A 160 21.49 -11.75 -15.13
CA HIS A 160 22.66 -12.58 -14.79
C HIS A 160 22.32 -14.07 -14.63
N ALA A 161 23.29 -14.94 -14.99
CA ALA A 161 23.27 -16.37 -14.66
C ALA A 161 23.46 -16.59 -13.15
N SER A 162 22.85 -17.65 -12.62
CA SER A 162 22.98 -18.04 -11.20
C SER A 162 24.45 -18.14 -10.75
N GLY A 163 24.86 -17.40 -9.71
CA GLY A 163 26.20 -17.53 -9.11
C GLY A 163 26.85 -16.25 -8.57
N PHE A 164 26.37 -15.06 -8.93
CA PHE A 164 26.96 -13.79 -8.48
C PHE A 164 26.48 -13.38 -7.09
N ARG A 165 27.40 -12.85 -6.26
CA ARG A 165 27.04 -12.09 -5.05
C ARG A 165 26.84 -10.63 -5.42
N MET A 166 25.81 -9.99 -4.89
CA MET A 166 25.50 -8.58 -5.15
C MET A 166 25.58 -7.79 -3.85
N ARG A 167 26.16 -6.59 -3.91
CA ARG A 167 26.16 -5.62 -2.81
C ARG A 167 25.52 -4.34 -3.29
N LEU A 168 24.52 -3.88 -2.54
CA LEU A 168 23.93 -2.56 -2.70
C LEU A 168 24.87 -1.50 -2.12
N ILE A 169 25.09 -0.45 -2.89
CA ILE A 169 25.78 0.76 -2.49
C ILE A 169 24.77 1.89 -2.64
N PRO A 170 24.19 2.39 -1.53
CA PRO A 170 23.29 3.54 -1.57
C PRO A 170 24.05 4.76 -2.10
N GLN A 171 23.62 5.36 -3.21
CA GLN A 171 24.41 6.42 -3.88
C GLN A 171 23.87 7.83 -3.63
N ARG A 172 22.55 8.05 -3.62
CA ARG A 172 21.90 9.29 -3.15
C ARG A 172 20.40 9.24 -3.43
N THR A 173 19.62 9.91 -2.57
CA THR A 173 18.20 10.19 -2.81
C THR A 173 18.03 11.69 -3.06
N LYS A 174 17.36 12.07 -4.15
CA LYS A 174 17.01 13.45 -4.44
C LYS A 174 15.50 13.56 -4.68
N VAL A 175 14.85 14.45 -3.93
CA VAL A 175 13.46 14.84 -4.21
C VAL A 175 13.49 15.97 -5.24
N ILE A 176 12.70 15.85 -6.29
CA ILE A 176 12.55 16.82 -7.36
C ILE A 176 11.10 17.31 -7.35
N HIS A 177 10.93 18.60 -7.07
CA HIS A 177 9.63 19.26 -7.15
C HIS A 177 9.42 19.79 -8.57
N ARG A 178 8.21 19.62 -9.11
CA ARG A 178 7.80 20.09 -10.45
C ARG A 178 6.44 20.78 -10.33
N ALA A 179 6.23 21.85 -11.09
CA ALA A 179 4.89 22.43 -11.23
C ALA A 179 3.92 21.36 -11.76
N PRO A 180 2.75 21.15 -11.14
CA PRO A 180 1.83 20.05 -11.50
C PRO A 180 1.56 20.05 -13.01
N GLY A 181 1.86 18.95 -13.68
CA GLY A 181 1.54 18.76 -15.09
C GLY A 181 0.07 18.37 -15.29
N LYS A 182 -0.30 18.05 -16.55
CA LYS A 182 -1.61 17.42 -16.86
C LYS A 182 -1.79 16.06 -16.16
N ASP A 183 -0.69 15.45 -15.74
CA ASP A 183 -0.60 14.20 -14.96
C ASP A 183 -0.87 14.39 -13.45
N GLY A 184 -0.97 15.64 -12.96
CA GLY A 184 -1.24 15.94 -11.56
C GLY A 184 -0.08 15.68 -10.61
N ILE A 185 1.09 15.28 -11.12
CA ILE A 185 2.27 14.92 -10.32
C ILE A 185 3.05 16.20 -9.97
N SER A 186 3.14 16.50 -8.68
CA SER A 186 3.81 17.70 -8.16
C SER A 186 5.24 17.46 -7.66
N SER A 187 5.61 16.21 -7.40
CA SER A 187 6.96 15.86 -6.99
C SER A 187 7.31 14.42 -7.33
N TYR A 188 8.60 14.15 -7.41
CA TYR A 188 9.10 12.80 -7.59
C TYR A 188 10.44 12.64 -6.89
N GLN A 189 10.66 11.46 -6.32
CA GLN A 189 11.91 11.10 -5.69
C GLN A 189 12.72 10.28 -6.70
N VAL A 190 13.93 10.74 -7.01
CA VAL A 190 14.90 9.97 -7.78
C VAL A 190 15.90 9.40 -6.80
N THR A 191 16.02 8.08 -6.77
CA THR A 191 17.02 7.38 -5.98
C THR A 191 17.99 6.68 -6.93
N GLU A 192 19.26 7.00 -6.81
CA GLU A 192 20.31 6.27 -7.51
C GLU A 192 20.85 5.17 -6.61
N VAL A 193 20.89 3.95 -7.15
CA VAL A 193 21.37 2.76 -6.46
C VAL A 193 22.47 2.13 -7.29
N ALA A 194 23.66 2.04 -6.73
CA ALA A 194 24.73 1.25 -7.32
C ALA A 194 24.64 -0.19 -6.81
N ILE A 195 24.76 -1.13 -7.74
CA ILE A 195 24.89 -2.55 -7.45
C ILE A 195 26.28 -2.98 -7.90
N GLN A 196 27.07 -3.42 -6.94
CA GLN A 196 28.35 -4.05 -7.20
C GLN A 196 28.14 -5.57 -7.27
N THR A 197 28.60 -6.18 -8.36
CA THR A 197 28.58 -7.63 -8.55
C THR A 197 29.96 -8.21 -8.24
N PHE A 198 29.98 -9.43 -7.69
CA PHE A 198 31.20 -10.13 -7.32
C PHE A 198 31.22 -11.53 -7.92
N GLU A 199 32.42 -11.95 -8.34
CA GLU A 199 32.76 -13.31 -8.74
C GLU A 199 33.96 -13.76 -7.91
N ASN A 200 33.87 -14.91 -7.23
CA ASN A 200 34.93 -15.41 -6.34
C ASN A 200 35.43 -14.39 -5.29
N SER A 201 34.54 -13.51 -4.82
CA SER A 201 34.82 -12.42 -3.86
C SER A 201 35.55 -11.19 -4.42
N SER A 202 35.85 -11.16 -5.73
CA SER A 202 36.38 -9.98 -6.41
C SER A 202 35.25 -9.19 -7.08
N PRO A 203 35.19 -7.85 -6.94
CA PRO A 203 34.20 -7.03 -7.62
C PRO A 203 34.44 -7.04 -9.13
N THR A 204 33.42 -7.37 -9.92
CA THR A 204 33.55 -7.52 -11.38
C THR A 204 32.91 -6.38 -12.15
N SER A 205 31.81 -5.81 -11.63
CA SER A 205 31.18 -4.63 -12.23
C SER A 205 30.36 -3.83 -11.23
N VAL A 206 30.19 -2.54 -11.50
CA VAL A 206 29.25 -1.67 -10.78
C VAL A 206 28.20 -1.19 -11.77
N ARG A 207 26.93 -1.43 -11.46
CA ARG A 207 25.78 -0.96 -12.24
C ARG A 207 25.03 0.07 -11.43
N ILE A 208 24.83 1.26 -11.97
CA ILE A 208 24.05 2.31 -11.32
C ILE A 208 22.66 2.31 -11.95
N PHE A 209 21.66 2.04 -11.13
CA PHE A 209 20.26 2.16 -11.47
C PHE A 209 19.76 3.51 -11.00
N ARG A 210 19.00 4.19 -11.84
CA ARG A 210 18.23 5.35 -11.44
C ARG A 210 16.78 4.91 -11.33
N ILE A 211 16.25 5.01 -10.11
CA ILE A 211 14.88 4.63 -9.79
C ILE A 211 14.10 5.89 -9.51
N THR A 212 13.01 6.09 -10.25
CA THR A 212 12.13 7.26 -10.10
C THR A 212 10.82 6.84 -9.46
N PHE A 213 10.54 7.44 -8.31
CA PHE A 213 9.31 7.30 -7.54
C PHE A 213 8.45 8.54 -7.77
N TYR A 214 7.22 8.38 -8.25
CA TYR A 214 6.25 9.48 -8.26
C TYR A 214 5.46 9.47 -6.95
N ASP A 215 5.40 10.63 -6.30
CA ASP A 215 4.84 10.89 -4.96
C ASP A 215 3.44 10.31 -4.69
N ALA A 216 2.62 10.14 -5.72
CA ALA A 216 1.29 9.54 -5.61
C ALA A 216 1.18 8.09 -6.11
N LEU A 217 2.22 7.53 -6.76
CA LEU A 217 2.09 6.31 -7.57
C LEU A 217 3.10 5.19 -7.28
N GLY A 218 4.14 5.43 -6.46
CA GLY A 218 5.18 4.45 -6.16
C GLY A 218 6.33 4.44 -7.19
N VAL A 219 7.10 3.35 -7.30
CA VAL A 219 8.15 3.13 -8.32
C VAL A 219 7.51 3.01 -9.69
N THR A 220 7.79 3.98 -10.54
CA THR A 220 7.11 4.05 -11.84
C THR A 220 8.06 3.75 -12.99
N LYS A 221 9.36 3.85 -12.72
CA LYS A 221 10.41 3.61 -13.71
C LYS A 221 11.73 3.33 -13.00
N ALA A 222 12.29 2.17 -13.27
CA ALA A 222 13.66 1.85 -12.92
C ALA A 222 14.44 1.63 -14.22
N GLU A 223 15.48 2.41 -14.44
CA GLU A 223 16.31 2.32 -15.65
C GLU A 223 17.77 2.12 -15.26
N LEU A 224 18.47 1.29 -16.03
CA LEU A 224 19.92 1.24 -15.95
C LEU A 224 20.46 2.60 -16.40
N PHE A 225 20.99 3.36 -15.46
CA PHE A 225 21.46 4.71 -15.71
C PHE A 225 22.90 4.72 -16.20
N LYS A 226 23.73 3.85 -15.64
CA LYS A 226 25.15 3.75 -16.01
C LYS A 226 25.67 2.35 -15.74
N LEU A 227 26.43 1.80 -16.70
CA LEU A 227 27.25 0.63 -16.48
C LEU A 227 28.70 1.10 -16.34
N GLU A 228 29.30 0.93 -15.17
CA GLU A 228 30.73 1.17 -14.98
C GLU A 228 31.45 -0.19 -15.10
N GLY A 229 32.34 -0.27 -16.09
CA GLY A 229 33.25 -1.41 -16.24
C GLY A 229 34.10 -1.57 -14.97
N ALA A 230 34.65 -2.77 -14.78
CA ALA A 230 35.36 -3.21 -13.58
C ALA A 230 36.07 -2.05 -12.87
N ALA A 231 35.73 -1.83 -11.59
CA ALA A 231 36.49 -0.93 -10.75
C ALA A 231 37.94 -1.41 -10.81
N GLY A 232 38.78 -0.69 -11.54
CA GLY A 232 40.21 -0.95 -11.54
C GLY A 232 40.69 -0.94 -10.08
N PRO A 233 41.66 -1.80 -9.74
CA PRO A 233 42.17 -1.90 -8.38
C PRO A 233 42.56 -0.54 -7.79
#